data_AF-Q0BZC3-F1
#
_entry.id   AF-Q0BZC3-F1
#
_cell.length_a   1.000
_cell.length_b   1.000
_cell.length_c   1.000
_cell.angle_alpha   90.00
_cell.angle_beta   90.00
_cell.angle_gamma   90.00
#
_symmetry.space_group_name_H-M   'P 1'
#
loop_
_entity.id
_entity.type
_entity.pdbx_description
1 polymer ?
#
loop_
_entity_poly.entity_id
_entity_poly.type
_entity_poly.pdbx_seq_one_letter_code
_entity_poly.pdbx_strand_id
1 'polypeptide(L)'
;MMLLALVSPLAVALSIGSAQLTLDGETTTHEVTACAIEADGGMPARLLIEEMDLTLNVVHADHMQSISVIRDNKNWTASRLLMGGNWMNQGEAGEPIITQWGDSIRVEALLTAAQDDGEKTVTLIARCR
;
A
#
# COMPACT_ATOMS: atom_id res chain seq x y z
N MET A 1 -6.88 -8.11 -42.66
CA MET A 1 -7.31 -8.47 -41.29
C MET A 1 -6.10 -8.34 -40.39
N MET A 2 -6.12 -7.36 -39.48
CA MET A 2 -5.00 -7.06 -38.58
C MET A 2 -5.40 -7.61 -37.21
N LEU A 3 -4.77 -8.71 -36.79
CA LEU A 3 -4.94 -9.23 -35.44
C LEU A 3 -4.20 -8.30 -34.46
N LEU A 4 -4.96 -7.52 -33.71
CA LEU A 4 -4.47 -6.89 -32.49
C LEU A 4 -4.24 -8.01 -31.47
N ALA A 5 -2.98 -8.40 -31.29
CA ALA A 5 -2.57 -9.25 -30.19
C ALA A 5 -2.79 -8.46 -28.89
N LEU A 6 -3.81 -8.84 -28.13
CA LEU A 6 -3.97 -8.46 -26.73
C LEU A 6 -2.79 -9.07 -25.96
N VAL A 7 -1.72 -8.29 -25.81
CA VAL A 7 -0.65 -8.61 -24.86
C VAL A 7 -1.27 -8.42 -23.48
N SER A 8 -1.86 -9.49 -22.94
CA SER A 8 -2.16 -9.54 -21.52
C SER A 8 -0.82 -9.48 -20.79
N PRO A 9 -0.53 -8.48 -19.94
CA PRO A 9 0.64 -8.55 -19.09
C PRO A 9 0.46 -9.81 -18.25
N LEU A 10 1.35 -10.79 -18.44
CA LEU A 10 1.50 -11.92 -17.55
C LEU A 10 1.69 -11.33 -16.16
N ALA A 11 0.63 -11.36 -15.35
CA ALA A 11 0.73 -11.05 -13.94
C ALA A 11 1.72 -12.07 -13.37
N VAL A 12 2.97 -11.64 -13.17
CA VAL A 12 3.99 -12.46 -12.53
C VAL A 12 3.40 -12.86 -11.18
N ALA A 13 3.21 -14.16 -10.98
CA ALA A 13 2.67 -14.66 -9.74
C ALA A 13 3.62 -14.23 -8.62
N LEU A 14 3.14 -13.37 -7.73
CA LEU A 14 3.92 -12.84 -6.63
C LEU A 14 4.35 -13.98 -5.70
N SER A 15 5.65 -14.03 -5.37
CA SER A 15 6.18 -15.01 -4.42
C SER A 15 5.72 -14.69 -3.00
N ILE A 16 5.70 -15.70 -2.13
CA ILE A 16 5.51 -15.47 -0.69
C ILE A 16 6.68 -14.63 -0.18
N GLY A 17 6.39 -13.62 0.63
CA GLY A 17 7.38 -12.69 1.16
C GLY A 17 7.69 -11.52 0.22
N SER A 18 6.98 -11.34 -0.89
CA SER A 18 7.20 -10.22 -1.81
C SER A 18 5.98 -9.32 -2.00
N ALA A 19 6.26 -8.13 -2.50
CA ALA A 19 5.29 -7.09 -2.82
C ALA A 19 5.56 -6.48 -4.19
N GLN A 20 4.50 -6.26 -4.96
CA GLN A 20 4.48 -5.38 -6.12
C GLN A 20 3.97 -4.00 -5.69
N LEU A 21 4.82 -2.99 -5.82
CA LEU A 21 4.53 -1.60 -5.53
C LEU A 21 4.44 -0.84 -6.85
N THR A 22 3.30 -0.23 -7.13
CA THR A 22 3.14 0.76 -8.19
C THR A 22 3.10 2.14 -7.55
N LEU A 23 4.05 3.01 -7.89
CA LEU A 23 4.09 4.40 -7.45
C LEU A 23 4.19 5.29 -8.69
N ASP A 24 3.21 6.18 -8.91
CA ASP A 24 3.13 7.04 -10.10
C ASP A 24 3.22 6.28 -11.44
N GLY A 25 2.65 5.08 -11.48
CA GLY A 25 2.63 4.25 -12.69
C GLY A 25 3.90 3.44 -12.93
N GLU A 26 4.95 3.61 -12.12
CA GLU A 26 6.11 2.72 -12.11
C GLU A 26 5.87 1.56 -11.16
N THR A 27 5.95 0.32 -11.67
CA THR A 27 5.78 -0.90 -10.88
C THR A 27 7.11 -1.57 -10.61
N THR A 28 7.45 -1.74 -9.34
CA THR A 28 8.65 -2.42 -8.85
C THR A 28 8.27 -3.60 -7.94
N THR A 29 9.18 -4.55 -7.75
CA THR A 29 9.00 -5.69 -6.85
C THR A 29 10.01 -5.62 -5.71
N HIS A 30 9.54 -5.91 -4.49
CA HIS A 30 10.28 -5.73 -3.25
C HIS A 30 10.09 -6.93 -2.32
N GLU A 31 11.05 -7.14 -1.43
CA GLU A 31 10.93 -8.11 -0.34
C GLU A 31 10.21 -7.48 0.85
N VAL A 32 9.32 -8.25 1.47
CA VAL A 32 8.57 -7.83 2.66
C VAL A 32 9.42 -8.11 3.90
N THR A 33 9.97 -7.06 4.49
CA THR A 33 10.81 -7.14 5.69
C THR A 33 10.03 -7.64 6.91
N ALA A 34 8.79 -7.20 7.08
CA ALA A 34 7.93 -7.67 8.16
C ALA A 34 6.46 -7.66 7.74
N CYS A 35 5.71 -8.69 8.12
CA CYS A 35 4.27 -8.72 7.94
C CYS A 35 3.57 -9.41 9.11
N ALA A 36 2.70 -8.66 9.78
CA ALA A 36 1.85 -9.12 10.86
C ALA A 36 0.39 -8.92 10.44
N ILE A 37 -0.32 -10.03 10.21
CA ILE A 37 -1.73 -10.02 9.79
C ILE A 37 -2.64 -9.62 10.96
N GLU A 38 -2.23 -9.91 12.18
CA GLU A 38 -2.95 -9.61 13.41
C GLU A 38 -2.13 -8.64 14.27
N ALA A 39 -2.82 -7.89 15.11
CA ALA A 39 -2.18 -7.07 16.13
C ALA A 39 -1.61 -7.96 17.24
N ASP A 40 -0.39 -7.66 17.70
CA ASP A 40 0.27 -8.41 18.76
C ASP A 40 1.20 -7.49 19.59
N GLY A 41 1.31 -7.75 20.89
CA GLY A 41 2.23 -7.02 21.77
C GLY A 41 2.01 -5.49 21.83
N GLY A 42 0.79 -5.01 21.60
CA GLY A 42 0.48 -3.58 21.52
C GLY A 42 0.85 -2.92 20.18
N MET A 43 1.34 -3.70 19.22
CA MET A 43 1.60 -3.26 17.85
C MET A 43 0.40 -3.62 16.95
N PRO A 44 -0.04 -2.71 16.06
CA PRO A 44 -1.10 -3.00 15.11
C PRO A 44 -0.65 -4.01 14.05
N ALA A 45 -1.62 -4.60 13.34
CA ALA A 45 -1.33 -5.36 12.14
C ALA A 45 -0.63 -4.44 11.12
N ARG A 46 0.42 -4.94 10.47
CA ARG A 46 1.29 -4.11 9.62
C ARG A 46 2.00 -4.89 8.54
N LEU A 47 2.39 -4.18 7.48
CA LEU A 47 3.34 -4.63 6.47
C LEU A 47 4.44 -3.59 6.33
N LEU A 48 5.69 -4.05 6.29
CA LEU A 48 6.88 -3.23 6.15
C LEU A 48 7.74 -3.75 5.00
N ILE A 49 8.15 -2.84 4.12
CA ILE A 49 9.26 -2.98 3.17
C ILE A 49 10.31 -1.97 3.61
N GLU A 50 11.55 -2.42 3.77
CA GLU A 50 12.68 -1.59 4.18
C GLU A 50 13.91 -1.97 3.36
N GLU A 51 14.25 -1.08 2.42
CA GLU A 51 15.38 -1.17 1.49
C GLU A 51 16.15 0.16 1.53
N MET A 52 17.33 0.22 0.88
CA MET A 52 18.22 1.39 0.92
C MET A 52 17.54 2.70 0.48
N ASP A 53 16.74 2.64 -0.59
CA ASP A 53 16.10 3.81 -1.21
C ASP A 53 14.56 3.78 -1.09
N LEU A 54 14.02 2.85 -0.31
CA LEU A 54 12.59 2.69 -0.13
C LEU A 54 12.27 2.22 1.29
N THR A 55 11.39 2.96 1.95
CA THR A 55 10.65 2.46 3.11
C THR A 55 9.17 2.57 2.83
N LEU A 56 8.44 1.48 2.93
CA LEU A 56 6.99 1.46 2.84
C LEU A 56 6.42 0.79 4.09
N ASN A 57 5.50 1.47 4.75
CA ASN A 57 4.81 0.95 5.93
C ASN A 57 3.30 1.07 5.73
N VAL A 58 2.60 -0.06 5.84
CA VAL A 58 1.14 -0.14 5.88
C VAL A 58 0.74 -0.54 7.29
N VAL A 59 -0.19 0.20 7.88
CA VAL A 59 -0.77 -0.10 9.19
C VAL A 59 -2.26 -0.33 9.04
N HIS A 60 -2.72 -1.40 9.66
CA HIS A 60 -4.13 -1.78 9.75
C HIS A 60 -4.53 -1.92 11.21
N ALA A 61 -5.48 -1.10 11.64
CA ALA A 61 -6.15 -1.19 12.93
C ALA A 61 -7.67 -1.03 12.73
N ASP A 62 -8.46 -1.46 13.73
CA ASP A 62 -9.93 -1.49 13.65
C ASP A 62 -10.57 -0.15 13.28
N HIS A 63 -9.93 0.96 13.67
CA HIS A 63 -10.45 2.32 13.48
C HIS A 63 -9.55 3.20 12.60
N MET A 64 -8.45 2.66 12.08
CA MET A 64 -7.47 3.43 11.33
C MET A 64 -6.71 2.58 10.33
N GLN A 65 -6.51 3.14 9.14
CA GLN A 65 -5.59 2.61 8.14
C GLN A 65 -4.62 3.70 7.75
N SER A 66 -3.36 3.35 7.53
CA SER A 66 -2.39 4.28 6.98
C SER A 66 -1.40 3.59 6.07
N ILE A 67 -0.92 4.31 5.06
CA ILE A 67 0.22 3.92 4.26
C ILE A 67 1.18 5.12 4.20
N SER A 68 2.46 4.84 4.40
CA SER A 68 3.54 5.82 4.20
C SER A 68 4.59 5.25 3.27
N VAL A 69 5.06 6.05 2.32
CA VAL A 69 6.14 5.71 1.40
C VAL A 69 7.22 6.78 1.51
N ILE A 70 8.44 6.33 1.82
CA ILE A 70 9.64 7.16 1.85
C ILE A 70 10.55 6.69 0.71
N ARG A 71 10.86 7.58 -0.22
CA ARG A 71 11.77 7.35 -1.35
C ARG A 71 12.45 8.68 -1.71
N ASP A 72 13.72 8.66 -2.08
CA ASP A 72 14.48 9.86 -2.47
C ASP A 72 14.44 11.01 -1.43
N ASN A 73 14.51 10.67 -0.14
CA ASN A 73 14.37 11.59 1.01
C ASN A 73 13.03 12.34 1.08
N LYS A 74 12.01 11.87 0.37
CA LYS A 74 10.65 12.41 0.39
C LYS A 74 9.72 11.42 1.06
N ASN A 75 8.70 11.94 1.73
CA ASN A 75 7.72 11.15 2.45
C ASN A 75 6.31 11.53 1.99
N TRP A 76 5.58 10.54 1.50
CA TRP A 76 4.17 10.66 1.16
C TRP A 76 3.34 9.71 2.03
N THR A 77 2.21 10.21 2.52
CA THR A 77 1.33 9.45 3.41
C THR A 77 -0.14 9.62 3.04
N ALA A 78 -0.91 8.58 3.34
CA ALA A 78 -2.36 8.65 3.41
C ALA A 78 -2.83 7.98 4.69
N SER A 79 -3.90 8.50 5.28
CA SER A 79 -4.56 7.89 6.43
C SER A 79 -6.08 7.96 6.27
N ARG A 80 -6.75 6.95 6.81
CA ARG A 80 -8.22 6.89 6.90
C ARG A 80 -8.61 6.53 8.32
N LEU A 81 -9.67 7.16 8.80
CA LEU A 81 -10.29 6.84 10.08
C LEU A 81 -11.67 6.24 9.86
N LEU A 82 -12.00 5.17 10.58
CA LEU A 82 -13.35 4.62 10.56
C LEU A 82 -14.20 5.35 11.60
N MET A 83 -15.19 6.12 11.15
CA MET A 83 -16.08 6.90 12.02
C MET A 83 -17.54 6.61 11.66
N GLY A 84 -18.31 6.10 12.62
CA GLY A 84 -19.73 5.79 12.39
C GLY A 84 -19.98 4.79 11.26
N GLY A 85 -19.03 3.86 11.03
CA GLY A 85 -19.09 2.87 9.95
C GLY A 85 -18.63 3.37 8.57
N ASN A 86 -18.19 4.62 8.46
CA ASN A 86 -17.69 5.21 7.21
C ASN A 86 -16.20 5.52 7.32
N TRP A 87 -15.46 5.31 6.24
CA TRP A 87 -14.08 5.74 6.15
C TRP A 87 -14.01 7.24 5.87
N MET A 88 -13.16 7.92 6.63
CA MET A 88 -13.00 9.36 6.58
C MET A 88 -11.58 9.73 6.14
N ASN A 89 -11.48 10.70 5.23
CA ASN A 89 -10.24 11.33 4.78
C ASN A 89 -10.30 12.83 5.09
N GLN A 90 -9.47 13.32 6.00
CA GLN A 90 -9.38 14.75 6.33
C GLN A 90 -10.73 15.43 6.64
N GLY A 91 -11.66 14.69 7.25
CA GLY A 91 -12.98 15.19 7.63
C GLY A 91 -14.09 14.95 6.61
N GLU A 92 -13.76 14.43 5.42
CA GLU A 92 -14.71 14.05 4.38
C GLU A 92 -14.84 12.54 4.27
N ALA A 93 -15.96 12.06 3.73
CA ALA A 93 -16.13 10.64 3.42
C ALA A 93 -15.14 10.23 2.32
N GLY A 94 -14.56 9.04 2.44
CA GLY A 94 -13.64 8.50 1.44
C GLY A 94 -13.64 6.99 1.43
N GLU A 95 -12.92 6.42 0.47
CA GLU A 95 -12.71 4.97 0.38
C GLU A 95 -11.63 4.49 1.36
N PRO A 96 -11.67 3.21 1.79
CA PRO A 96 -10.57 2.60 2.56
C PRO A 96 -9.28 2.59 1.74
N ILE A 97 -8.14 2.62 2.46
CA ILE A 97 -6.81 2.44 1.86
C ILE A 97 -6.58 0.96 1.57
N ILE A 98 -6.95 0.10 2.51
CA ILE A 98 -6.73 -1.34 2.45
C ILE A 98 -8.01 -2.00 1.95
N THR A 99 -7.96 -2.57 0.75
CA THR A 99 -9.09 -3.27 0.13
C THR A 99 -9.06 -4.77 0.40
N GLN A 100 -7.90 -5.31 0.79
CA GLN A 100 -7.73 -6.69 1.20
C GLN A 100 -6.62 -6.82 2.25
N TRP A 101 -6.88 -7.59 3.31
CA TRP A 101 -5.92 -7.88 4.37
C TRP A 101 -5.98 -9.37 4.77
N GLY A 102 -4.83 -10.04 4.84
CA GLY A 102 -4.72 -11.49 5.06
C GLY A 102 -3.50 -12.05 4.32
N ASP A 103 -3.60 -13.28 3.80
CA ASP A 103 -2.52 -13.93 3.04
C ASP A 103 -2.06 -13.11 1.83
N SER A 104 -3.00 -12.39 1.22
CA SER A 104 -2.75 -11.34 0.23
C SER A 104 -3.22 -10.01 0.78
N ILE A 105 -2.37 -8.99 0.65
CA ILE A 105 -2.66 -7.62 1.02
C ILE A 105 -2.80 -6.79 -0.24
N ARG A 106 -3.86 -5.97 -0.31
CA ARG A 106 -4.08 -4.99 -1.39
C ARG A 106 -4.33 -3.62 -0.81
N VAL A 107 -3.59 -2.65 -1.32
CA VAL A 107 -3.67 -1.25 -0.91
C VAL A 107 -3.79 -0.37 -2.14
N GLU A 108 -4.64 0.64 -2.06
CA GLU A 108 -4.75 1.70 -3.06
C GLU A 108 -4.99 3.03 -2.34
N ALA A 109 -4.20 4.05 -2.67
CA ALA A 109 -4.35 5.38 -2.08
C ALA A 109 -3.77 6.48 -2.96
N LEU A 110 -4.30 7.68 -2.77
CA LEU A 110 -3.63 8.92 -3.15
C LEU A 110 -2.87 9.44 -1.92
N LEU A 111 -1.55 9.44 -2.01
CA LEU A 111 -0.64 9.89 -0.96
C LEU A 111 -0.36 11.37 -1.11
N THR A 112 -0.22 12.05 0.02
CA THR A 112 0.12 13.48 0.08
C THR A 112 1.49 13.66 0.72
N ALA A 113 2.32 14.53 0.15
CA ALA A 113 3.61 14.87 0.74
C ALA A 113 3.44 15.73 2.00
N ALA A 114 4.31 15.54 2.99
CA ALA A 114 4.36 16.43 4.15
C ALA A 114 4.88 17.84 3.81
N GLN A 115 5.68 17.96 2.73
CA GLN A 115 6.26 19.20 2.22
C GLN A 115 6.04 19.21 0.72
N ASP A 116 5.28 20.18 0.20
CA ASP A 116 4.94 20.62 -1.18
C ASP A 116 5.37 19.82 -2.44
N ASP A 117 5.58 18.52 -2.33
CA ASP A 117 6.08 17.62 -3.38
C ASP A 117 4.94 16.88 -4.12
N GLY A 118 3.73 17.44 -4.03
CA GLY A 118 2.54 16.97 -4.72
C GLY A 118 1.95 15.67 -4.16
N GLU A 119 1.02 15.12 -4.93
CA GLU A 119 0.32 13.87 -4.64
C GLU A 119 0.95 12.70 -5.42
N LYS A 120 0.85 11.49 -4.86
CA LYS A 120 1.32 10.26 -5.50
C LYS A 120 0.24 9.21 -5.46
N THR A 121 -0.06 8.59 -6.60
CA THR A 121 -0.94 7.41 -6.59
C THR A 121 -0.10 6.19 -6.24
N VAL A 122 -0.57 5.41 -5.26
CA VAL A 122 0.08 4.17 -4.87
C VAL A 122 -0.88 2.99 -4.99
N THR A 123 -0.36 1.88 -5.51
CA THR A 123 -1.00 0.57 -5.43
C THR A 123 0.03 -0.42 -4.87
N LEU A 124 -0.39 -1.26 -3.92
CA LEU A 124 0.42 -2.35 -3.39
C LEU A 124 -0.34 -3.65 -3.51
N ILE A 125 0.32 -4.68 -4.02
CA ILE A 125 -0.13 -6.08 -3.90
C ILE A 125 1.00 -6.82 -3.20
N ALA A 126 0.73 -7.41 -2.05
CA ALA A 126 1.74 -8.15 -1.30
C ALA A 126 1.24 -9.53 -0.89
N ARG A 127 2.18 -10.46 -0.75
CA ARG A 127 1.92 -11.80 -0.21
C ARG A 127 2.82 -12.06 0.97
N CYS A 128 2.22 -12.19 2.15
CA CYS A 128 2.97 -12.36 3.38
C CYS A 128 3.26 -13.82 3.72
N ARG A 129 2.37 -14.74 3.32
CA ARG A 129 2.40 -16.17 3.65
C ARG A 129 1.87 -17.01 2.49
#